data_AF-A0A7D5Y5V7-F1
#
_entry.id   AF-A0A7D5Y5V7-F1
#
_cell.length_a   1.000
_cell.length_b   1.000
_cell.length_c   1.000
_cell.angle_alpha   90.00
_cell.angle_beta   90.00
_cell.angle_gamma   90.00
#
_symmetry.space_group_name_H-M   'P 1'
#
loop_
_entity.id
_entity.type
_entity.pdbx_description
1 polymer ?
#
loop_
_entity_poly.entity_id
_entity_poly.type
_entity_poly.pdbx_seq_one_letter_code
_entity_poly.pdbx_strand_id
1 'polypeptide(L)' 'MRDLRDALRLIWFLFILIFALLVGATGGLLSWVDSRGGASAILYGAGAFAATVGLGLAVCHFLQQRP' A
#
# COMPACT_ATOMS: atom_id res chain seq x y z
N MET A 1 12.17 -8.86 -24.48
CA MET A 1 10.85 -9.29 -23.95
C MET A 1 10.80 -9.45 -22.43
N ARG A 2 11.93 -9.68 -21.72
CA ARG A 2 11.95 -9.71 -20.24
C ARG A 2 11.69 -8.32 -19.63
N ASP A 3 12.33 -7.27 -20.16
CA ASP A 3 12.16 -5.89 -19.65
C ASP A 3 10.72 -5.38 -19.68
N LEU A 4 9.95 -5.67 -20.74
CA LEU A 4 8.55 -5.24 -20.84
C LEU A 4 7.68 -5.90 -19.76
N ARG A 5 7.92 -7.18 -19.47
CA ARG A 5 7.17 -7.93 -18.46
C ARG A 5 7.49 -7.42 -17.06
N ASP A 6 8.76 -7.10 -16.81
CA ASP A 6 9.18 -6.59 -15.51
C ASP A 6 8.74 -5.13 -15.31
N ALA A 7 8.76 -4.30 -16.35
CA ALA A 7 8.17 -2.96 -16.34
C ALA A 7 6.65 -3.01 -16.09
N LEU A 8 5.93 -3.93 -16.75
CA LEU A 8 4.48 -4.09 -16.55
C LEU A 8 4.15 -4.51 -15.11
N ARG A 9 4.93 -5.43 -14.53
CA ARG A 9 4.78 -5.83 -13.13
C ARG A 9 5.02 -4.66 -12.19
N LEU A 10 6.04 -3.85 -12.46
CA LEU A 10 6.40 -2.70 -11.64
C LEU A 10 5.32 -1.61 -11.69
N ILE A 11 4.75 -1.35 -12.88
CA ILE A 11 3.60 -0.44 -13.05
C ILE A 11 2.37 -0.97 -12.31
N TRP A 12 2.08 -2.27 -12.40
CA TRP A 12 0.97 -2.88 -11.67
C TRP A 12 1.17 -2.72 -10.15
N PHE A 13 2.37 -2.95 -9.65
CA PHE A 13 2.70 -2.76 -8.23
C PHE A 13 2.50 -1.31 -7.79
N LEU A 14 2.98 -0.34 -8.57
CA LEU A 14 2.76 1.08 -8.32
C LEU A 14 1.28 1.41 -8.25
N PHE A 15 0.47 0.81 -9.12
CA PHE A 15 -0.98 0.98 -9.12
C PHE A 15 -1.62 0.46 -7.83
N ILE A 16 -1.24 -0.73 -7.36
CA ILE A 16 -1.70 -1.30 -6.07
C ILE A 16 -1.31 -0.37 -4.92
N LEU A 17 -0.07 0.11 -4.93
CA LEU A 17 0.48 0.91 -3.84
C LEU A 17 -0.27 2.25 -3.72
N ILE A 18 -0.48 2.93 -4.85
CA ILE A 18 -1.27 4.18 -4.91
C ILE A 18 -2.71 3.92 -4.48
N PHE A 19 -3.33 2.84 -4.96
CA PHE A 19 -4.69 2.50 -4.60
C PHE A 19 -4.84 2.20 -3.10
N ALA A 20 -3.92 1.44 -2.52
CA ALA A 20 -3.89 1.15 -1.08
C ALA A 20 -3.73 2.43 -0.25
N LEU A 21 -2.85 3.34 -0.68
CA LEU A 21 -2.69 4.66 -0.06
C LEU A 21 -3.97 5.48 -0.12
N LEU A 22 -4.63 5.53 -1.28
CA LEU A 22 -5.87 6.28 -1.47
C LEU A 22 -6.99 5.72 -0.59
N VAL A 23 -7.18 4.39 -0.58
CA VAL A 23 -8.22 3.73 0.23
C VAL A 23 -7.95 3.89 1.73
N GLY A 24 -6.70 3.75 2.16
CA GLY A 24 -6.31 3.98 3.55
C GLY A 24 -6.53 5.42 3.99
N ALA A 25 -6.13 6.38 3.16
CA ALA A 25 -6.32 7.80 3.42
C ALA A 25 -7.80 8.19 3.44
N THR A 26 -8.60 7.77 2.44
CA THR A 26 -10.05 8.05 2.42
C THR A 26 -10.76 7.37 3.59
N GLY A 27 -10.46 6.11 3.88
CA GLY A 27 -11.03 5.40 5.04
C GLY A 27 -10.72 6.08 6.37
N GLY A 28 -9.47 6.52 6.56
CA GLY A 28 -9.07 7.29 7.74
C GLY A 28 -9.78 8.65 7.85
N LEU A 29 -9.87 9.39 6.73
CA LEU A 29 -10.58 10.67 6.65
C LEU A 29 -12.08 10.52 6.93
N LEU A 30 -12.73 9.55 6.30
CA LEU A 30 -14.16 9.24 6.51
C LEU A 30 -14.42 8.85 7.97
N SER A 31 -13.55 8.03 8.56
CA SER A 31 -13.63 7.67 9.99
C SER A 31 -13.43 8.86 10.92
N TRP A 32 -12.57 9.81 10.54
CA TRP A 32 -12.32 11.03 11.32
C TRP A 32 -13.51 11.98 11.26
N VAL A 33 -14.11 12.15 10.08
CA VAL A 33 -15.33 12.95 9.86
C VAL A 33 -16.53 12.36 10.60
N ASP A 34 -16.68 11.04 10.63
CA ASP A 34 -17.76 10.35 11.34
C ASP A 34 -17.63 10.41 12.89
N SER A 35 -16.64 11.15 13.43
CA SER A 35 -16.42 11.35 14.86
C SER A 35 -16.30 10.06 15.70
N ARG A 36 -15.96 8.92 15.07
CA ARG A 36 -15.78 7.61 15.76
C ARG A 36 -14.48 7.51 16.57
N GLY A 37 -13.99 8.65 17.07
CA GLY A 37 -12.78 8.79 17.87
C GLY A 37 -11.50 8.80 17.04
N GLY A 38 -10.66 9.82 17.20
CA GLY A 38 -9.42 9.98 16.43
C GLY A 38 -8.46 8.79 16.52
N ALA A 39 -8.53 8.00 17.60
CA ALA A 39 -7.74 6.77 17.76
C ALA A 39 -8.02 5.72 16.68
N SER A 40 -9.28 5.55 16.26
CA SER A 40 -9.64 4.58 15.21
C SER A 40 -9.12 5.03 13.84
N ALA A 41 -9.24 6.31 13.52
CA ALA A 41 -8.72 6.89 12.28
C ALA A 41 -7.18 6.75 12.18
N ILE A 42 -6.46 6.98 13.29
CA ILE A 42 -5.01 6.80 13.35
C ILE A 42 -4.63 5.32 13.16
N LEU A 43 -5.34 4.40 13.80
CA LEU A 43 -5.12 2.96 13.65
C LEU A 43 -5.36 2.48 12.20
N TYR A 44 -6.41 2.98 11.55
CA TYR A 44 -6.67 2.67 10.14
C TYR A 44 -5.58 3.22 9.21
N GLY A 45 -5.18 4.49 9.39
CA GLY A 45 -4.11 5.10 8.60
C GLY A 45 -2.76 4.42 8.81
N ALA A 46 -2.37 4.17 10.06
CA ALA A 46 -1.12 3.50 10.41
C ALA A 46 -1.11 2.04 9.92
N GLY A 47 -2.23 1.33 10.05
CA GLY A 47 -2.38 -0.03 9.54
C GLY A 47 -2.25 -0.11 8.02
N ALA A 48 -2.90 0.81 7.29
CA ALA A 48 -2.79 0.89 5.83
C ALA A 48 -1.36 1.21 5.38
N PHE A 49 -0.68 2.13 6.07
CA PHE A 49 0.72 2.46 5.79
C PHE A 49 1.66 1.29 6.08
N ALA A 50 1.53 0.65 7.25
CA ALA A 50 2.36 -0.50 7.62
C ALA A 50 2.16 -1.68 6.66
N ALA A 51 0.93 -1.95 6.24
CA ALA A 51 0.64 -2.97 5.23
C ALA A 51 1.29 -2.64 3.88
N THR A 52 1.26 -1.37 3.46
CA THR A 52 1.89 -0.90 2.22
C THR A 52 3.41 -1.08 2.25
N VAL A 53 4.06 -0.67 3.35
CA VAL A 53 5.51 -0.85 3.55
C VAL A 53 5.87 -2.33 3.61
N GLY A 54 5.11 -3.14 4.34
CA GLY A 54 5.32 -4.59 4.44
C GLY A 54 5.20 -5.29 3.08
N LEU A 55 4.21 -4.90 2.26
CA LEU A 55 4.05 -5.42 0.91
C LEU A 55 5.25 -5.04 0.02
N GLY A 56 5.71 -3.79 0.10
CA GLY A 56 6.91 -3.33 -0.63
C GLY A 56 8.17 -4.10 -0.25
N LEU A 57 8.39 -4.34 1.03
CA LEU A 57 9.53 -5.12 1.53
C LEU A 57 9.46 -6.59 1.10
N ALA A 58 8.28 -7.22 1.19
CA ALA A 58 8.08 -8.60 0.75
C ALA A 58 8.39 -8.78 -0.74
N VAL A 59 8.02 -7.80 -1.56
CA VAL A 59 8.29 -7.80 -3.00
C VAL A 59 9.78 -7.59 -3.27
N CYS A 60 10.42 -6.64 -2.58
CA CYS A 60 11.86 -6.39 -2.73
C CYS A 60 12.67 -7.65 -2.39
N HIS A 61 12.31 -8.31 -1.29
CA HIS A 61 12.87 -9.60 -0.91
C HIS A 61 12.66 -10.68 -1.98
N PHE A 62 11.45 -10.81 -2.53
CA PHE A 62 11.16 -11.75 -3.61
C PHE A 62 11.94 -11.48 -4.91
N LEU A 63 12.26 -10.21 -5.20
CA LEU A 63 13.06 -9.83 -6.36
C LEU A 63 14.55 -10.11 -6.13
N GLN A 64 15.06 -9.92 -4.91
CA GLN A 64 16.44 -10.22 -4.54
C GLN A 64 16.75 -11.72 -4.47
N GLN A 65 15.74 -12.56 -4.18
CA GLN A 65 15.90 -14.02 -4.14
C GLN A 65 15.84 -14.71 -5.51
N ARG A 66 15.68 -13.97 -6.61
CA ARG A 66 15.74 -14.56 -7.95
C ARG A 66 17.21 -14.71 -8.37
N PRO A 67 17.70 -15.94 -8.64
CA PRO A 67 19.03 -16.17 -9.20
C PRO A 67 19.16 -15.64 -10.63
#